data_AF-A0A3C1IEI1-F1
#
_entry.id   AF-A0A3C1IEI1-F1
#
_cell.length_a   1.000
_cell.length_b   1.000
_cell.length_c   1.000
_cell.angle_alpha   90.00
_cell.angle_beta   90.00
_cell.angle_gamma   90.00
#
_symmetry.space_group_name_H-M   'P 1'
#
loop_
_entity.id
_entity.type
_entity.pdbx_description
1 polymer ?
#
loop_
_entity_poly.entity_id
_entity_poly.type
_entity_poly.pdbx_seq_one_letter_code
_entity_poly.pdbx_strand_id
1 'polypeptide(L)' 'MDALQKDWTFTRQLTVDLLDACSQGDLDFALNSHCGPLWKQFRHMGRVHENYLSALKTGQVNFDPADGSYAGKASAKYL' A
#
# COMPACT_ATOMS: atom_id res chain seq x y z
N MET A 1 1.67 -17.16 -17.74
CA MET A 1 1.78 -16.42 -16.46
C MET A 1 1.87 -17.48 -15.37
N ASP A 2 2.86 -17.40 -14.48
CA ASP A 2 2.95 -18.30 -13.33
C ASP A 2 1.71 -18.13 -12.43
N ALA A 3 1.27 -19.19 -11.75
CA ALA A 3 0.09 -19.17 -10.89
C ALA A 3 0.22 -18.10 -9.80
N LEU A 4 1.41 -17.99 -9.19
CA LEU A 4 1.72 -16.96 -8.21
C LEU A 4 1.57 -15.55 -8.78
N GLN A 5 2.08 -15.31 -10.00
CA GLN A 5 1.98 -14.00 -10.64
C GLN A 5 0.53 -13.62 -10.96
N LYS A 6 -0.28 -14.60 -11.36
CA LYS A 6 -1.72 -14.39 -11.63
C LYS A 6 -2.46 -14.01 -10.35
N ASP A 7 -2.28 -14.77 -9.27
CA ASP A 7 -2.97 -14.54 -7.99
C ASP A 7 -2.52 -13.23 -7.36
N TRP A 8 -1.22 -12.92 -7.46
CA TRP A 8 -0.68 -11.62 -7.08
C TRP A 8 -1.36 -10.50 -7.84
N THR A 9 -1.35 -10.54 -9.19
CA THR A 9 -1.92 -9.48 -10.03
C THR A 9 -3.41 -9.29 -9.74
N PHE A 10 -4.15 -10.39 -9.62
CA PHE A 10 -5.58 -10.35 -9.28
C PHE A 10 -5.84 -9.66 -7.94
N THR A 11 -5.12 -10.06 -6.88
CA THR A 11 -5.29 -9.49 -5.54
C THR A 11 -4.94 -8.00 -5.50
N ARG A 12 -3.92 -7.60 -6.27
CA ARG A 12 -3.50 -6.21 -6.41
C ARG A 12 -4.54 -5.38 -7.13
N GLN A 13 -5.14 -5.93 -8.19
CA GLN A 13 -6.21 -5.24 -8.90
C GLN A 13 -7.41 -4.98 -7.99
N LEU A 14 -7.83 -5.96 -7.18
CA LEU A 14 -8.89 -5.76 -6.19
C LEU A 14 -8.59 -4.62 -5.20
N THR A 15 -7.32 -4.45 -4.83
CA THR A 15 -6.89 -3.36 -3.93
C THR A 15 -7.02 -2.00 -4.61
N VAL A 16 -6.64 -1.91 -5.89
CA VAL A 16 -6.75 -0.69 -6.70
C VAL A 16 -8.22 -0.36 -6.97
N ASP A 17 -9.02 -1.35 -7.35
CA ASP A 17 -10.45 -1.19 -7.61
C ASP A 17 -11.19 -0.67 -6.36
N LEU A 18 -10.82 -1.17 -5.17
CA LEU A 18 -11.37 -0.70 -3.91
C LEU A 18 -10.93 0.75 -3.61
N LEU A 19 -9.66 1.08 -3.82
CA LEU A 19 -9.14 2.43 -3.62
C LEU A 19 -9.87 3.45 -4.52
N ASP A 20 -10.09 3.10 -5.79
CA ASP A 20 -10.79 3.94 -6.76
C ASP A 20 -12.28 4.11 -6.42
N ALA A 21 -12.88 3.13 -5.74
CA ALA A 21 -14.26 3.21 -5.26
C ALA A 21 -14.43 4.05 -3.98
N CYS A 22 -13.35 4.27 -3.21
CA CYS A 22 -13.42 5.02 -1.96
C CYS A 22 -13.55 6.53 -2.20
N SER A 23 -14.51 7.15 -1.53
CA SER A 23 -14.55 8.61 -1.40
C SER A 23 -13.46 9.11 -0.44
N GLN A 24 -13.21 10.42 -0.43
CA GLN A 24 -12.29 11.01 0.57
C GLN A 24 -12.75 10.73 2.02
N GLY A 25 -14.06 10.71 2.28
CA GLY A 25 -14.60 10.38 3.60
C GLY A 25 -14.31 8.92 4.01
N ASP A 26 -14.41 8.00 3.06
CA ASP A 26 -14.05 6.59 3.29
C ASP A 26 -12.55 6.42 3.55
N LEU A 27 -11.73 7.19 2.83
CA LEU A 27 -10.28 7.18 3.02
C LEU A 27 -9.85 7.72 4.38
N ASP A 28 -10.55 8.72 4.90
CA ASP A 28 -10.30 9.29 6.22
C ASP A 28 -10.94 8.50 7.37
N PHE A 29 -11.76 7.48 7.08
CA PHE A 29 -12.35 6.60 8.08
C PHE A 29 -11.28 5.87 8.89
N ALA A 30 -11.40 5.94 10.21
CA ALA A 30 -10.65 5.12 11.16
C ALA A 30 -11.62 4.37 12.07
N LEU A 31 -11.40 3.06 12.24
CA LEU A 31 -12.29 2.21 13.04
C LEU A 31 -12.34 2.65 14.51
N ASN A 32 -11.21 3.10 15.06
CA ASN A 32 -11.07 3.67 16.40
C ASN A 32 -9.78 4.49 16.49
N SER A 33 -9.54 5.14 17.63
CA SER A 33 -8.38 6.02 17.88
C SER A 33 -7.01 5.32 17.83
N HIS A 34 -6.96 3.99 17.90
CA HIS A 34 -5.73 3.21 17.80
C HIS A 34 -5.44 2.76 16.36
N CYS A 35 -6.41 2.91 15.46
CA CYS A 35 -6.26 2.59 14.05
C CYS A 35 -5.96 3.86 13.24
N GLY A 36 -5.00 3.79 12.33
CA GLY A 36 -4.84 4.83 11.31
C GLY A 36 -6.03 4.85 10.34
N PRO A 37 -6.26 5.98 9.65
CA PRO A 37 -7.28 6.07 8.61
C PRO A 37 -7.03 5.06 7.48
N LEU A 38 -8.08 4.68 6.76
CA LEU A 38 -8.05 3.66 5.71
C LEU A 38 -6.98 3.95 4.65
N TRP A 39 -6.77 5.21 4.27
CA TRP A 39 -5.73 5.57 3.30
C TRP A 39 -4.31 5.14 3.72
N LYS A 40 -4.03 5.10 5.03
CA LYS A 40 -2.71 4.62 5.51
C LYS A 40 -2.50 3.14 5.21
N GLN A 41 -3.56 2.35 5.17
CA GLN A 41 -3.49 0.93 4.84
C GLN A 41 -3.13 0.74 3.36
N PHE A 42 -3.79 1.46 2.45
CA PHE A 42 -3.44 1.44 1.02
C PHE A 42 -1.99 1.88 0.80
N ARG A 43 -1.55 2.97 1.44
CA ARG A 43 -0.16 3.44 1.37
C ARG A 43 0.82 2.41 1.91
N HIS A 44 0.50 1.74 3.00
CA HIS A 44 1.33 0.68 3.58
C HIS A 44 1.50 -0.50 2.60
N MET A 45 0.41 -0.97 2.00
CA MET A 45 0.44 -2.05 0.99
C MET A 45 1.28 -1.68 -0.24
N GLY A 46 1.21 -0.42 -0.69
CA GLY A 46 2.06 0.12 -1.75
C GLY A 46 3.55 0.03 -1.40
N ARG A 47 3.94 0.54 -0.22
CA ARG A 47 5.34 0.51 0.25
C ARG A 47 5.88 -0.91 0.44
N VAL A 48 5.08 -1.81 0.99
CA VAL A 48 5.47 -3.23 1.15
C VAL A 48 5.77 -3.85 -0.22
N HIS A 49 5.02 -3.50 -1.26
CA HIS A 49 5.36 -3.92 -2.62
C HIS A 49 6.71 -3.43 -3.10
N GLU A 50 6.95 -2.13 -2.94
CA GLU A 50 8.17 -1.49 -3.40
C GLU A 50 9.38 -2.13 -2.72
N ASN A 51 9.25 -2.47 -1.43
CA ASN A 51 10.28 -3.21 -0.69
C ASN A 51 10.53 -4.60 -1.29
N TYR A 52 9.47 -5.36 -1.62
CA TYR A 52 9.65 -6.66 -2.28
C TYR A 52 10.25 -6.53 -3.68
N LEU A 53 9.80 -5.57 -4.49
CA LEU A 53 10.37 -5.33 -5.82
C LEU A 53 11.84 -4.92 -5.73
N SER A 54 12.19 -4.05 -4.77
CA SER A 54 13.55 -3.64 -4.51
C SER A 54 14.40 -4.84 -4.12
N ALA A 55 13.95 -5.66 -3.17
CA ALA A 55 14.66 -6.85 -2.73
C ALA A 55 14.89 -7.86 -3.86
N LEU A 56 13.91 -8.07 -4.73
CA LEU A 56 14.05 -8.92 -5.91
C LEU A 56 15.09 -8.38 -6.91
N LYS A 57 15.17 -7.05 -7.06
CA LYS A 57 16.14 -6.39 -7.97
C LYS A 57 17.57 -6.38 -7.40
N THR A 58 17.71 -6.16 -6.10
CA THR A 58 19.02 -5.95 -5.44
C THR A 58 19.57 -7.22 -4.79
N GLY A 59 18.73 -8.24 -4.57
CA GLY A 59 19.06 -9.40 -3.75
C GLY A 59 19.16 -9.11 -2.25
N GLN A 60 18.82 -7.89 -1.81
CA GLN A 60 18.90 -7.45 -0.43
C GLN A 60 17.54 -7.00 0.08
N VAL A 61 17.07 -7.62 1.16
CA VAL A 61 15.85 -7.21 1.83
C VAL A 61 16.14 -6.01 2.71
N ASN A 62 15.60 -4.85 2.36
CA ASN A 62 15.62 -3.68 3.21
C ASN A 62 14.18 -3.33 3.62
N PHE A 63 13.85 -3.63 4.87
CA PHE A 63 12.54 -3.28 5.44
C PHE A 63 12.51 -1.87 6.03
N ASP A 64 13.61 -1.13 5.95
CA ASP A 64 13.72 0.22 6.51
C ASP A 64 13.27 1.25 5.48
N PRO A 65 12.07 1.83 5.60
CA PRO A 65 11.71 2.98 4.81
C PRO A 65 12.38 4.17 5.49
N ALA A 66 13.42 4.70 4.87
CA ALA A 66 14.01 5.97 5.29
C ALA A 66 12.91 6.95 5.69
N ASP A 67 13.05 7.54 6.89
CA ASP A 67 12.36 8.71 7.47
C ASP A 67 11.17 8.56 8.44
N GLY A 68 10.81 7.34 8.88
CA GLY A 68 10.20 7.13 10.19
C GLY A 68 8.90 7.89 10.53
N SER A 69 8.17 8.44 9.56
CA SER A 69 6.91 9.11 9.84
C SER A 69 5.83 8.75 8.82
N TYR A 70 4.67 8.32 9.32
CA TYR A 70 3.41 8.37 8.57
C TYR A 70 2.95 9.84 8.37
N ALA A 71 3.87 10.76 8.09
CA ALA A 71 3.58 12.12 7.70
C ALA A 71 3.18 12.12 6.21
N GLY A 72 1.98 12.61 5.92
CA GLY A 72 1.43 12.67 4.57
C GLY A 72 -0.09 12.78 4.58
N LYS A 73 -0.65 13.31 3.48
CA LYS A 73 -2.09 13.39 3.23
C LYS A 73 -2.52 12.21 2.35
N ALA A 74 -3.81 11.88 2.33
CA ALA A 74 -4.40 10.80 1.53
C ALA A 74 -4.05 10.85 0.03
N SER A 75 -3.64 12.01 -0.49
CA SER A 75 -3.39 12.28 -1.90
C SER A 75 -1.91 12.35 -2.31
N ALA A 76 -0.97 11.94 -1.46
CA ALA A 76 0.44 11.84 -1.88
C ALA A 76 0.56 10.70 -2.91
N LYS A 77 0.41 11.05 -4.20
CA LYS A 77 0.56 10.18 -5.37
C LYS A 77 1.84 9.35 -5.27
N TYR A 78 1.66 8.09 -4.88
CA TYR A 78 2.61 7.00 -5.11
C TYR A 78 1.77 5.80 -5.56
N LEU A 79 1.20 5.94 -6.76
CA LEU A 79 0.86 4.83 -7.64
C LEU A 79 1.82 4.92 -8.83
#